data_AF-A0AA36J5I7-F1
#
_entry.id   AF-A0AA36J5I7-F1
#
_cell.length_a   1.000
_cell.length_b   1.000
_cell.length_c   1.000
_cell.angle_alpha   90.00
_cell.angle_beta   90.00
_cell.angle_gamma   90.00
#
_symmetry.space_group_name_H-M   'P 1'
#
loop_
_entity.id
_entity.type
_entity.pdbx_description
1 polymer ?
#
loop_
_entity_poly.entity_id
_entity_poly.type
_entity_poly.pdbx_seq_one_letter_code
_entity_poly.pdbx_strand_id
1 'polypeptide(L)'
;MAEANTAGVVEEYDLPKPRYAFGVSWRDSGRHIDIDLQCVVVDNAGVIIDCAYYNNLKAVRAITHSGDETAGKPTGIQELIWANLNKLPAHVSVLVFVVAAYSGGLLQ
;
A
#
# COMPACT_ATOMS: atom_id res chain seq x y z
N MET A 1 -2.53 6.41 16.23
CA MET A 1 -2.32 5.46 15.11
C MET A 1 -2.42 4.09 15.74
N ALA A 2 -3.27 3.21 15.22
CA ALA A 2 -3.37 1.85 15.74
C ALA A 2 -2.14 1.08 15.24
N GLU A 3 -1.38 0.51 16.17
CA GLU A 3 -0.26 -0.38 15.89
C GLU A 3 -0.80 -1.80 16.09
N ALA A 4 -0.90 -2.59 15.02
CA ALA A 4 -1.42 -3.95 15.06
C ALA A 4 -0.29 -4.93 14.71
N ASN A 5 0.04 -5.82 15.65
CA ASN A 5 0.95 -6.94 15.44
C ASN A 5 0.10 -8.19 15.23
N THR A 6 -0.15 -8.52 13.96
CA THR A 6 -1.04 -9.62 13.59
C THR A 6 -0.26 -10.93 13.60
N ALA A 7 -0.13 -11.56 14.77
CA ALA A 7 0.46 -12.89 14.95
C ALA A 7 -0.42 -14.02 14.37
N GLY A 8 -0.95 -13.85 13.15
CA GLY A 8 -1.79 -14.82 12.45
C GLY A 8 -3.25 -14.89 12.90
N VAL A 9 -3.71 -13.97 13.76
CA VAL A 9 -5.13 -13.85 14.12
C VAL A 9 -5.81 -12.94 13.09
N VAL A 10 -6.91 -13.39 12.49
CA VAL A 10 -7.73 -12.54 11.62
C VAL A 10 -8.39 -11.47 12.50
N GLU A 11 -7.87 -10.26 12.45
CA GLU A 11 -8.50 -9.11 13.08
C GLU A 11 -9.43 -8.44 12.08
N GLU A 12 -10.72 -8.44 12.38
CA GLU A 12 -11.73 -7.73 11.60
C GLU A 12 -11.90 -6.34 12.18
N TYR A 13 -11.71 -5.33 11.34
CA TYR A 13 -11.87 -3.93 11.71
C TYR A 13 -12.95 -3.29 10.85
N ASP A 14 -13.95 -2.72 11.50
CA ASP A 14 -14.87 -1.82 10.83
C ASP A 14 -14.09 -0.60 10.33
N LEU A 15 -14.26 -0.30 9.05
CA LEU A 15 -13.67 0.86 8.38
C LEU A 15 -14.74 1.94 8.15
N PRO A 16 -15.18 2.69 9.18
CA PRO A 16 -16.31 3.62 9.08
C PRO A 16 -16.03 4.87 8.25
N LYS A 17 -14.77 5.12 7.85
CA LYS A 17 -14.40 6.30 7.06
C LYS A 17 -14.45 5.96 5.56
N PRO A 18 -14.77 6.94 4.70
CA PRO A 18 -14.82 6.68 3.26
C PRO A 18 -13.43 6.56 2.62
N ARG A 19 -12.37 6.94 3.34
CA ARG A 19 -11.02 7.02 2.80
C ARG A 19 -9.98 6.65 3.85
N TYR A 20 -9.04 5.81 3.45
CA TYR A 20 -7.91 5.35 4.24
C TYR A 20 -6.61 5.49 3.48
N ALA A 21 -5.49 5.52 4.21
CA ALA A 21 -4.16 5.52 3.63
C ALA A 21 -3.33 4.39 4.23
N PHE A 22 -2.57 3.72 3.37
CA PHE A 22 -1.55 2.76 3.75
C PHE A 22 -0.21 3.41 3.46
N GLY A 23 0.58 3.60 4.51
CA GLY A 23 1.86 4.27 4.42
C GLY A 23 2.98 3.37 4.90
N VAL A 24 4.10 3.37 4.19
CA VAL A 24 5.31 2.68 4.62
C VAL A 24 6.42 3.68 4.89
N SER A 25 7.21 3.38 5.91
CA SER A 25 8.43 4.11 6.19
C SER A 25 9.59 3.19 6.51
N TRP A 26 10.78 3.60 6.13
CA TRP A 26 12.01 2.85 6.37
C TRP A 26 13.16 3.78 6.74
N ARG A 27 14.18 3.19 7.38
CA ARG A 27 15.40 3.89 7.75
C ARG A 27 16.55 3.35 6.91
N ASP A 28 17.28 4.26 6.27
CA ASP A 28 18.57 3.94 5.68
C ASP A 28 19.57 3.60 6.80
N SER A 29 20.30 2.49 6.65
CA SER A 29 21.34 2.02 7.57
C SER A 29 22.76 2.32 7.08
N GLY A 30 22.92 3.33 6.22
CA GLY A 30 24.18 3.69 5.55
C GLY A 30 24.35 3.04 4.18
N ARG A 31 23.29 2.46 3.61
CA ARG A 31 23.22 1.92 2.25
C ARG A 31 21.88 2.34 1.66
N HIS A 32 21.90 2.89 0.45
CA HIS A 32 20.69 3.22 -0.28
C HIS A 32 19.75 1.99 -0.34
N ILE A 33 18.58 2.13 0.28
CA ILE A 33 17.53 1.12 0.33
C ILE A 33 16.31 1.72 -0.34
N ASP A 34 15.76 0.97 -1.28
CA ASP A 34 14.59 1.34 -2.05
C ASP A 34 13.43 0.38 -1.75
N ILE A 35 12.38 0.90 -1.14
CA ILE A 35 11.19 0.15 -0.73
C ILE A 35 9.99 0.68 -1.51
N ASP A 36 9.37 -0.21 -2.27
CA ASP A 36 8.13 0.07 -2.98
C ASP A 36 6.92 -0.37 -2.16
N LEU A 37 5.86 0.45 -2.17
CA LEU A 37 4.51 0.11 -1.76
C LEU A 37 3.61 -0.03 -2.99
N GLN A 38 2.84 -1.11 -3.04
CA GLN A 38 1.94 -1.42 -4.16
C GLN A 38 0.57 -1.81 -3.63
N CYS A 39 -0.47 -1.57 -4.43
CA CYS A 39 -1.84 -2.01 -4.14
C CYS A 39 -2.42 -2.74 -5.34
N VAL A 40 -2.57 -4.05 -5.20
CA VAL A 40 -3.19 -4.93 -6.20
C VAL A 40 -4.70 -4.98 -5.95
N VAL A 41 -5.49 -4.80 -7.00
CA VAL A 41 -6.94 -4.82 -6.95
C VAL A 41 -7.44 -6.14 -7.53
N VAL A 42 -8.19 -6.89 -6.73
CA VAL A 42 -8.69 -8.21 -7.08
C VAL A 42 -10.22 -8.19 -7.08
N ASP A 43 -10.82 -8.80 -8.10
CA ASP A 43 -12.28 -8.89 -8.24
C ASP A 43 -12.89 -10.08 -7.50
N ASN A 44 -14.22 -10.20 -7.56
CA ASN A 44 -14.98 -11.30 -6.95
C ASN A 44 -14.64 -12.70 -7.53
N ALA A 45 -13.99 -12.77 -8.69
CA ALA A 45 -13.53 -14.03 -9.30
C ALA A 45 -12.10 -14.39 -8.89
N GLY A 46 -11.45 -13.57 -8.05
CA GLY A 46 -10.06 -13.76 -7.65
C GLY A 46 -9.06 -13.32 -8.71
N VAL A 47 -9.49 -12.53 -9.70
CA VAL A 47 -8.64 -12.05 -10.81
C VAL A 47 -8.08 -10.68 -10.46
N ILE A 48 -6.79 -10.47 -10.73
CA ILE A 48 -6.16 -9.15 -10.66
C ILE A 48 -6.69 -8.30 -11.81
N ILE A 49 -7.39 -7.22 -11.51
CA ILE A 49 -8.02 -6.35 -12.51
C ILE A 49 -7.30 -5.01 -12.68
N ASP A 50 -6.52 -4.58 -11.70
CA ASP A 50 -5.73 -3.35 -11.74
C ASP A 50 -4.66 -3.36 -10.63
N CYS A 51 -3.68 -2.46 -10.70
CA CYS A 51 -2.66 -2.29 -9.68
C CYS A 51 -2.14 -0.86 -9.64
N ALA A 52 -2.02 -0.28 -8.44
CA ALA A 52 -1.33 0.99 -8.22
C ALA A 52 0.09 0.75 -7.70
N TYR A 53 1.10 1.30 -8.40
CA TYR A 53 2.53 1.17 -8.10
C TYR A 53 3.30 2.34 -8.74
N TYR A 54 4.63 2.40 -8.60
CA TYR A 54 5.45 3.54 -9.06
C TYR A 54 5.18 3.99 -10.51
N ASN A 55 4.95 3.06 -11.44
CA ASN A 55 4.70 3.36 -12.86
C ASN A 55 3.20 3.42 -13.23
N ASN A 56 2.30 3.13 -12.28
CA ASN A 56 0.86 3.32 -12.44
C ASN A 56 0.26 3.91 -11.16
N LEU A 57 0.20 5.25 -11.08
CA LEU A 57 -0.14 5.93 -9.83
C LEU A 57 -1.62 5.88 -9.45
N LYS A 58 -2.50 5.31 -10.28
CA LYS A 58 -3.94 5.25 -10.04
C LYS A 58 -4.50 3.90 -10.49
N ALA A 59 -5.36 3.32 -9.66
CA ALA A 59 -6.09 2.10 -10.01
C ALA A 59 -7.57 2.25 -9.69
N VAL A 60 -8.43 1.69 -10.55
CA VAL A 60 -9.90 1.64 -10.44
C VAL A 60 -10.58 2.95 -10.04
N ARG A 61 -9.95 4.11 -10.32
CA ARG A 61 -10.38 5.48 -9.93
C ARG A 61 -10.59 5.70 -8.43
N ALA A 62 -10.25 4.72 -7.59
CA ALA A 62 -10.45 4.73 -6.15
C ALA A 62 -9.12 4.64 -5.39
N ILE A 63 -8.07 4.13 -6.03
CA ILE A 63 -6.74 3.97 -5.47
C ILE A 63 -5.79 5.02 -6.06
N THR A 64 -4.94 5.63 -5.24
CA THR A 64 -3.93 6.60 -5.69
C THR A 64 -2.63 6.42 -4.92
N HIS A 65 -1.54 6.15 -5.64
CA HIS A 65 -0.16 6.10 -5.16
C HIS A 65 0.41 7.53 -5.06
N SER A 66 1.23 7.82 -4.04
CA SER A 66 1.87 9.13 -3.86
C SER A 66 2.96 9.43 -4.89
N GLY A 67 3.49 8.39 -5.53
CA GLY A 67 4.76 8.41 -6.25
C GLY A 67 5.82 7.64 -5.46
N ASP A 68 6.86 7.23 -6.17
CA ASP A 68 8.00 6.46 -5.63
C ASP A 68 8.99 7.41 -4.91
N GLU A 69 9.49 6.97 -3.76
CA GLU A 69 10.46 7.68 -2.93
C GLU A 69 11.77 6.89 -2.76
N THR A 70 12.62 6.93 -3.77
CA THR A 70 13.94 6.27 -3.76
C THR A 70 14.96 6.87 -2.78
N ALA A 71 14.88 8.18 -2.46
CA ALA A 71 15.94 8.88 -1.73
C ALA A 71 15.81 8.80 -0.20
N GLY A 72 14.71 8.23 0.31
CA GLY A 72 14.44 8.11 1.74
C GLY A 72 14.28 9.49 2.41
N LYS A 73 13.04 9.99 2.51
CA LYS A 73 12.79 11.21 3.29
C LYS A 73 13.25 11.00 4.75
N PRO A 74 14.05 11.91 5.35
CA PRO A 74 14.58 11.71 6.71
C PRO A 74 13.50 11.74 7.80
N THR A 75 12.31 12.23 7.50
CA THR A 75 11.15 12.24 8.40
C THR A 75 9.84 11.99 7.66
N GLY A 76 8.88 11.36 8.33
CA GLY A 76 7.54 11.11 7.81
C GLY A 76 7.36 9.75 7.14
N ILE A 77 6.24 9.63 6.43
CA ILE A 77 5.91 8.47 5.58
C ILE A 77 6.57 8.69 4.22
N GLN A 78 7.36 7.73 3.75
CA GLN A 78 8.06 7.84 2.47
C GLN A 78 7.11 7.56 1.30
N GLU A 79 6.36 6.45 1.34
CA GLU A 79 5.35 6.12 0.34
C GLU A 79 3.96 5.90 0.93
N LEU A 80 2.93 6.28 0.17
CA LEU A 80 1.56 6.29 0.62
C LEU A 80 0.61 5.90 -0.52
N ILE A 81 -0.29 4.95 -0.24
CA ILE A 81 -1.43 4.64 -1.09
C ILE A 81 -2.72 5.08 -0.41
N TRP A 82 -3.50 5.90 -1.09
CA TRP A 82 -4.85 6.27 -0.69
C TRP A 82 -5.88 5.36 -1.33
N ALA A 83 -6.80 4.82 -0.51
CA ALA A 83 -7.97 4.09 -0.97
C ALA A 83 -9.26 4.85 -0.59
N ASN A 84 -10.08 5.19 -1.58
CA ASN A 84 -11.42 5.74 -1.37
C ASN A 84 -12.45 4.62 -1.52
N LEU A 85 -12.91 4.08 -0.39
CA LEU A 85 -13.79 2.92 -0.35
C LEU A 85 -15.14 3.19 -1.02
N ASN A 86 -15.65 4.43 -0.94
CA ASN A 86 -16.92 4.81 -1.59
C ASN A 86 -16.82 4.86 -3.13
N LYS A 87 -15.62 4.87 -3.69
CA LYS A 87 -15.38 4.90 -5.14
C LYS A 87 -14.97 3.53 -5.69
N LEU A 88 -14.80 2.52 -4.85
CA LEU A 88 -14.48 1.19 -5.32
C LEU A 88 -15.64 0.64 -6.16
N PRO A 89 -15.35 0.09 -7.35
CA PRO A 89 -16.35 -0.65 -8.12
C PRO A 89 -16.90 -1.83 -7.29
N ALA A 90 -18.19 -2.11 -7.42
CA ALA A 90 -18.87 -3.16 -6.66
C ALA A 90 -18.35 -4.59 -6.91
N HIS A 91 -17.59 -4.80 -7.98
CA HIS A 91 -16.98 -6.10 -8.30
C HIS A 91 -15.59 -6.29 -7.68
N VAL A 92 -15.02 -5.26 -7.04
CA VAL A 92 -13.77 -5.39 -6.28
C VAL A 92 -14.05 -6.10 -4.97
N SER A 93 -13.31 -7.18 -4.71
CA SER A 93 -13.45 -7.99 -3.49
C SER A 93 -12.33 -7.74 -2.50
N VAL A 94 -11.09 -7.57 -3.00
CA VAL A 94 -9.88 -7.54 -2.18
C VAL A 94 -8.92 -6.49 -2.70
N LEU A 95 -8.33 -5.75 -1.76
CA LEU A 95 -7.14 -4.93 -2.00
C LEU A 95 -5.97 -5.59 -1.29
N VAL A 96 -4.92 -5.92 -2.02
CA VAL A 96 -3.69 -6.49 -1.45
C VAL A 96 -2.60 -5.42 -1.47
N PHE A 97 -2.14 -5.02 -0.29
CA PHE A 97 -1.00 -4.13 -0.16
C PHE A 97 0.28 -4.95 -0.10
N VAL A 98 1.22 -4.64 -0.99
CA VAL A 98 2.50 -5.35 -1.10
C VAL A 98 3.61 -4.36 -0.84
N VAL A 99 4.49 -4.70 0.10
CA VAL A 99 5.73 -3.97 0.35
C VAL A 99 6.87 -4.83 -0.18
N ALA A 100 7.71 -4.26 -1.04
CA ALA A 100 8.83 -4.96 -1.66
C ALA A 100 10.11 -4.13 -1.52
N ALA A 101 11.24 -4.80 -1.28
CA ALA A 101 12.54 -4.16 -1.42
C ALA A 101 12.99 -4.27 -2.88
N TYR A 102 13.00 -3.15 -3.60
CA TYR A 102 13.41 -3.11 -5.00
C TYR A 102 14.92 -3.23 -5.15
N SER A 103 15.67 -2.48 -4.33
CA SER A 103 17.12 -2.54 -4.30
C SER A 103 17.68 -2.23 -2.92
N GLY A 104 18.56 -3.10 -2.43
CA GLY A 104 19.09 -3.00 -1.07
C GLY A 104 18.02 -3.24 0.00
N GLY A 105 18.43 -3.76 1.15
CA GLY A 105 17.54 -4.02 2.28
C GLY A 105 17.00 -5.45 2.37
N LEU A 106 16.47 -5.76 3.54
CA LEU A 106 15.76 -7.00 3.89
C LEU A 106 14.49 -6.55 4.60
N LEU A 107 13.33 -7.06 4.18
CA LEU A 107 12.09 -6.91 4.94
C LEU A 107 12.20 -7.84 6.15
N GLN A 108 12.23 -7.26 7.36
CA GLN A 108 12.14 -8.00 8.62
C GLN A 108 10.75 -7.87 9.23
#